data_AF-A0A9E6BDH2-F1
#
_entry.id   AF-A0A9E6BDH2-F1
#
_cell.length_a   1.000
_cell.length_b   1.000
_cell.length_c   1.000
_cell.angle_alpha   90.00
_cell.angle_beta   90.00
_cell.angle_gamma   90.00
#
_symmetry.space_group_name_H-M   'P 1'
#
loop_
_entity.id
_entity.type
_entity.pdbx_description
1 polymer ?
#
loop_
_entity_poly.entity_id
_entity_poly.type
_entity_poly.pdbx_seq_one_letter_code
_entity_poly.pdbx_strand_id
1 'polypeptide(L)' 'MDILKMVWPLIVLQYALVIWALVDLARRPKVRHLPKVAWVILILFVNFFGAIGYLVFGREEA' A
#
# COMPACT_ATOMS: atom_id res chain seq x y z
N MET A 1 3.26 -6.97 29.17
CA MET A 1 4.09 -6.01 28.40
C MET A 1 4.79 -6.67 27.19
N ASP A 2 4.58 -7.97 26.95
CA ASP A 2 5.32 -8.73 25.94
C ASP A 2 4.65 -8.73 24.55
N ILE A 3 3.31 -8.68 24.50
CA ILE A 3 2.53 -8.66 23.25
C ILE A 3 2.90 -7.45 22.38
N LEU A 4 3.14 -6.29 23.01
CA LEU A 4 3.48 -5.05 22.30
C LEU A 4 4.80 -5.18 21.53
N LYS A 5 5.81 -5.86 22.11
CA LYS A 5 7.11 -6.09 21.45
C LYS A 5 7.00 -7.04 20.26
N MET A 6 6.05 -7.97 20.30
CA MET A 6 5.82 -8.95 19.22
C MET A 6 5.00 -8.37 18.07
N VAL A 7 4.05 -7.46 18.36
CA VAL A 7 3.17 -6.85 17.34
C VAL A 7 3.79 -5.60 16.71
N TRP A 8 4.69 -4.90 17.41
CA TRP A 8 5.43 -3.73 16.91
C TRP A 8 5.99 -3.90 15.49
N PRO A 9 6.72 -4.98 15.16
CA PRO A 9 7.32 -5.13 13.83
C PRO A 9 6.27 -5.25 12.73
N LEU A 10 5.15 -5.91 13.04
CA LEU A 10 4.04 -6.09 12.11
C LEU A 10 3.37 -4.75 11.80
N ILE A 11 3.18 -3.90 12.82
CA ILE A 11 2.62 -2.56 12.66
C ILE A 11 3.55 -1.71 11.78
N VAL A 12 4.85 -1.72 12.05
CA VAL A 12 5.84 -0.98 11.26
C VAL A 12 5.84 -1.45 9.81
N LEU A 13 5.83 -2.77 9.59
CA LEU A 13 5.78 -3.35 8.25
C LEU A 13 4.50 -2.95 7.50
N GLN A 14 3.35 -2.98 8.18
CA GLN A 14 2.08 -2.56 7.61
C GLN A 14 2.12 -1.09 7.16
N TYR A 15 2.55 -0.17 8.03
CA TYR A 15 2.62 1.24 7.67
C TYR A 15 3.69 1.52 6.62
N ALA A 16 4.85 0.85 6.69
CA ALA A 16 5.89 0.94 5.67
C ALA A 16 5.36 0.53 4.29
N LEU A 17 4.58 -0.55 4.23
CA LEU A 17 3.96 -1.04 2.99
C LEU A 17 2.96 -0.02 2.43
N VAL A 18 2.09 0.53 3.27
CA VAL A 18 1.09 1.53 2.87
C VAL A 18 1.78 2.80 2.35
N ILE A 19 2.76 3.32 3.08
CA ILE A 19 3.51 4.52 2.68
C ILE A 19 4.24 4.25 1.36
N TRP A 20 4.90 3.10 1.24
CA TRP A 20 5.61 2.73 0.03
C TRP A 20 4.67 2.62 -1.19
N ALA A 21 3.52 1.98 -1.03
CA ALA A 21 2.50 1.90 -2.09
C ALA A 21 2.00 3.27 -2.53
N LEU A 22 1.71 4.19 -1.58
CA LEU A 22 1.27 5.55 -1.90
C LEU A 22 2.38 6.36 -2.61
N VAL A 23 3.62 6.22 -2.17
CA VAL A 23 4.77 6.91 -2.80
C VAL A 23 5.02 6.38 -4.21
N ASP A 24 4.98 5.06 -4.41
CA ASP A 24 5.10 4.45 -5.75
C ASP A 24 3.95 4.92 -6.65
N LEU A 25 2.71 4.94 -6.16
CA LEU A 25 1.52 5.43 -6.87
C LEU A 25 1.64 6.91 -7.29
N ALA A 26 2.15 7.75 -6.40
CA ALA A 26 2.36 9.16 -6.68
C ALA A 26 3.43 9.38 -7.76
N ARG A 27 4.50 8.57 -7.76
CA ARG A 27 5.62 8.66 -8.70
C ARG A 27 5.29 8.13 -10.09
N ARG A 28 4.39 7.16 -10.23
CA ARG A 28 4.05 6.60 -11.55
C ARG A 28 3.16 7.54 -12.35
N PRO A 29 3.43 7.81 -13.63
CA PRO A 29 2.55 8.65 -14.45
C PRO A 29 1.24 7.94 -14.82
N LYS A 30 1.28 6.62 -15.03
CA LYS A 30 0.15 5.77 -15.39
C LYS A 30 0.04 4.59 -14.42
N VAL A 31 -1.19 4.10 -14.25
CA VAL A 31 -1.56 3.00 -13.35
C VAL A 31 -2.56 2.11 -14.06
N ARG A 32 -2.54 0.82 -13.75
CA ARG A 32 -3.35 -0.18 -14.45
C ARG A 32 -4.69 -0.42 -13.73
N HIS A 33 -5.68 -0.90 -14.49
CA HIS A 33 -7.03 -1.31 -14.08
C HIS A 33 -7.96 -0.25 -13.51
N LEU A 34 -7.46 0.64 -12.65
CA LEU A 34 -8.23 1.65 -11.94
C LEU A 34 -7.51 3.01 -12.00
N PRO A 35 -8.25 4.13 -11.95
CA PRO A 35 -7.64 5.45 -11.87
C PRO A 35 -6.84 5.62 -10.57
N LYS A 36 -5.84 6.51 -10.56
CA LYS A 36 -4.99 6.77 -9.38
C LYS A 36 -5.79 7.02 -8.11
N VAL A 37 -6.88 7.80 -8.21
CA VAL A 37 -7.73 8.14 -7.06
C VAL A 37 -8.34 6.89 -6.43
N ALA A 38 -8.81 5.93 -7.24
CA ALA A 38 -9.36 4.68 -6.72
C ALA A 38 -8.30 3.86 -5.99
N TRP A 39 -7.06 3.82 -6.50
CA TRP A 39 -5.95 3.17 -5.81
C TRP A 39 -5.61 3.85 -4.47
N VAL A 40 -5.60 5.19 -4.41
CA VAL A 40 -5.42 5.92 -3.13
C VAL A 40 -6.49 5.51 -2.13
N ILE A 41 -7.77 5.48 -2.54
CA ILE A 41 -8.88 5.07 -1.67
C ILE A 41 -8.67 3.62 -1.20
N LEU A 42 -8.34 2.69 -2.10
CA LEU A 42 -8.11 1.30 -1.72
C LEU A 42 -6.97 1.17 -0.71
N ILE A 43 -5.85 1.84 -0.94
CA ILE A 43 -4.69 1.80 -0.05
C ILE A 43 -5.02 2.39 1.33
N LEU A 44 -5.77 3.48 1.41
CA LEU A 44 -6.09 4.14 2.68
C LEU A 44 -7.21 3.43 3.48
N PHE A 45 -8.26 2.96 2.80
CA PHE A 45 -9.41 2.35 3.47
C PHE A 45 -9.25 0.85 3.69
N VAL A 46 -8.62 0.13 2.75
CA VAL A 46 -8.37 -1.32 2.84
C VAL A 46 -6.96 -1.63 3.38
N ASN A 47 -6.14 -0.60 3.63
CA ASN A 47 -4.83 -0.67 4.26
C ASN A 47 -3.91 -1.74 3.63
N PHE A 48 -3.64 -2.81 4.37
CA PHE A 48 -2.71 -3.86 3.97
C PHE A 48 -3.12 -4.52 2.65
N PHE A 49 -4.39 -4.90 2.50
CA PHE A 49 -4.88 -5.52 1.26
C PHE A 49 -4.93 -4.53 0.10
N GLY A 50 -5.23 -3.26 0.38
CA GLY A 50 -5.22 -2.21 -0.63
C GLY A 50 -3.82 -1.94 -1.19
N ALA A 51 -2.83 -1.84 -0.30
CA ALA A 51 -1.42 -1.69 -0.66
C ALA A 51 -0.89 -2.88 -1.46
N ILE A 52 -1.17 -4.12 -1.01
CA ILE A 52 -0.78 -5.33 -1.76
C ILE A 52 -1.47 -5.38 -3.13
N GLY A 53 -2.78 -5.13 -3.17
CA GLY A 53 -3.54 -5.14 -4.41
C GLY A 53 -3.01 -4.13 -5.42
N TYR A 54 -2.66 -2.92 -4.96
CA TYR A 54 -2.00 -1.92 -5.80
C TYR A 54 -0.64 -2.42 -6.30
N LEU A 55 0.22 -2.92 -5.42
CA LEU A 55 1.57 -3.33 -5.78
C LEU A 55 1.60 -4.52 -6.74
N VAL A 56 0.61 -5.41 -6.68
CA VAL A 56 0.53 -6.60 -7.55
C VAL A 56 -0.21 -6.30 -8.85
N PHE A 57 -1.34 -5.59 -8.80
CA PHE A 57 -2.21 -5.40 -9.97
C PHE A 57 -2.19 -3.96 -10.51
N GLY A 58 -2.09 -2.96 -9.64
CA GLY A 58 -2.13 -1.54 -10.02
C GLY A 58 -0.83 -0.98 -10.57
N ARG A 59 0.32 -1.54 -10.13
CA ARG A 59 1.66 -1.25 -10.64
C ARG A 59 1.72 -1.66 -12.11
N GLU A 60 1.91 -0.67 -12.96
CA GLU A 60 2.32 -0.91 -14.35
C GLU A 60 3.82 -1.16 -14.33
N GLU A 61 4.25 -2.43 -14.40
CA GLU A 61 5.64 -2.77 -14.65
C GLU A 61 6.02 -2.19 -16.02
N ALA A 62 7.08 -1.38 -16.04
CA ALA A 62 7.60 -0.80 -17.27
C ALA A 62 8.09 -1.90 -18.23
#